data_AF-A0A4Q3YP24-F1
#
_entry.id   AF-A0A4Q3YP24-F1
#
_cell.length_a   1.000
_cell.length_b   1.000
_cell.length_c   1.000
_cell.angle_alpha   90.00
_cell.angle_beta   90.00
_cell.angle_gamma   90.00
#
_symmetry.space_group_name_H-M   'P 1'
#
loop_
_entity.id
_entity.type
_entity.pdbx_description
1 polymer ?
#
loop_
_entity_poly.entity_id
_entity_poly.type
_entity_poly.pdbx_seq_one_letter_code
_entity_poly.pdbx_strand_id
1 'polypeptide(L)'
;MANPPSLGEARKRSVDNLQRLYTVVVSLAITELLKRLFHPAADAPKAGLSEWLMLTSFIVTIIPFYHGANRYLDATYVTGERSAKHGALMLDFIALFLEGILLFVLGLFASNATIFYTILGALFVFDAAWVGLTRLTTNGNESVASYVKWAGVNVVAALAVTGASWTTFFKTPEREAAFLTIICVFRTVYDYYSVWSFYYPPDADKDLMMFAAPRPAMPDLPSQGND
;
A
#
# COMPACT_ATOMS: atom_id res chain seq x y z
N MET A 1 36.04 20.61 9.35
CA MET A 1 34.91 20.67 8.39
C MET A 1 34.32 19.28 8.32
N ALA A 2 33.00 19.12 8.47
CA ALA A 2 32.37 17.80 8.32
C ALA A 2 32.35 17.41 6.83
N ASN A 3 32.60 16.15 6.51
CA ASN A 3 32.48 15.65 5.14
C ASN A 3 31.02 15.80 4.67
N PRO A 4 30.78 16.19 3.40
CA PRO A 4 29.43 16.26 2.87
C PRO A 4 28.78 14.86 2.90
N PRO A 5 27.46 14.78 3.14
CA PRO A 5 26.75 13.51 3.16
C PRO A 5 26.88 12.81 1.81
N SER A 6 26.94 11.48 1.83
CA SER A 6 26.96 10.70 0.60
C SER A 6 25.64 10.83 -0.16
N LEU A 7 25.64 10.59 -1.47
CA LEU A 7 24.40 10.59 -2.28
C LEU A 7 23.36 9.61 -1.75
N GLY A 8 23.79 8.47 -1.20
CA GLY A 8 22.91 7.48 -0.58
C GLY A 8 22.24 8.00 0.69
N GLU A 9 22.99 8.69 1.55
CA GLU A 9 22.44 9.34 2.75
C GLU A 9 21.44 10.45 2.41
N ALA A 10 21.77 11.28 1.41
CA ALA A 10 20.86 12.32 0.94
C ALA A 10 19.53 11.73 0.43
N ARG A 11 19.60 10.68 -0.39
CA ARG A 11 18.43 9.96 -0.90
C ARG A 11 17.60 9.35 0.23
N LYS A 12 18.24 8.67 1.19
CA LYS A 12 17.56 8.09 2.35
C LYS A 12 16.80 9.16 3.13
N ARG A 13 17.43 10.31 3.41
CA ARG A 13 16.76 11.43 4.09
C ARG A 13 15.54 11.96 3.31
N SER A 14 15.62 12.01 1.97
CA SER A 14 14.48 12.39 1.15
C SER A 14 13.31 11.40 1.27
N VAL A 15 13.61 10.09 1.28
CA VAL A 15 12.61 9.03 1.50
C VAL A 15 11.98 9.14 2.88
N ASP A 16 12.80 9.27 3.93
CA ASP A 16 12.32 9.42 5.31
C ASP A 16 11.37 10.63 5.45
N ASN A 17 11.71 11.75 4.79
CA ASN A 17 10.86 12.94 4.80
C ASN A 17 9.54 12.73 4.06
N LEU A 18 9.55 12.03 2.92
CA LEU A 18 8.35 11.69 2.17
C LEU A 18 7.44 10.75 2.99
N GLN A 19 7.99 9.69 3.56
CA GLN A 19 7.24 8.75 4.42
C GLN A 19 6.59 9.50 5.58
N ARG A 20 7.33 10.38 6.28
CA ARG A 20 6.77 11.21 7.37
C ARG A 20 5.64 12.12 6.91
N LEU A 21 5.81 12.81 5.78
CA LEU A 21 4.76 13.67 5.23
C LEU A 21 3.50 12.85 4.92
N TYR A 22 3.68 11.70 4.28
CA TYR A 22 2.59 10.78 3.96
C TYR A 22 1.90 10.25 5.22
N THR A 23 2.64 9.85 6.26
CA THR A 23 2.09 9.49 7.58
C THR A 23 1.24 10.60 8.18
N VAL A 24 1.68 11.86 8.10
CA VAL A 24 0.90 13.01 8.60
C VAL A 24 -0.43 13.13 7.85
N VAL A 25 -0.40 13.06 6.51
CA VAL A 25 -1.61 13.18 5.69
C VAL A 25 -2.58 12.01 5.97
N VAL A 26 -2.08 10.77 6.06
CA VAL A 26 -2.87 9.60 6.46
C VAL A 26 -3.50 9.78 7.84
N SER A 27 -2.73 10.29 8.81
CA SER A 27 -3.23 10.54 10.17
C SER A 27 -4.32 11.61 10.20
N LEU A 28 -4.18 12.67 9.40
CA LEU A 28 -5.21 13.70 9.25
C LEU A 28 -6.48 13.15 8.60
N ALA A 29 -6.34 12.27 7.60
CA ALA A 29 -7.48 11.62 6.96
C ALA A 29 -8.26 10.74 7.94
N ILE A 30 -7.56 9.92 8.74
CA ILE A 30 -8.16 9.12 9.82
C ILE A 30 -8.84 10.03 10.84
N THR A 31 -8.17 11.09 11.28
CA THR A 31 -8.71 12.03 12.27
C THR A 31 -9.99 12.69 11.78
N GLU A 32 -10.04 13.13 10.52
CA GLU A 32 -11.21 13.77 9.93
C GLU A 32 -12.38 12.80 9.82
N LEU A 33 -12.12 11.55 9.43
CA LEU A 33 -13.11 10.49 9.41
C LEU A 33 -13.68 10.20 10.81
N LEU A 34 -12.82 10.07 11.83
CA LEU A 34 -13.24 9.84 13.22
C LEU A 34 -14.02 11.02 13.79
N LYS A 35 -13.64 12.27 13.47
CA LYS A 35 -14.36 13.46 13.90
C LYS A 35 -15.82 13.42 13.47
N ARG A 36 -16.11 12.96 12.26
CA ARG A 36 -17.47 12.89 11.72
C ARG A 36 -18.30 11.80 12.36
N LEU A 37 -17.64 10.75 12.82
CA LEU A 37 -18.28 9.65 13.51
C LEU A 37 -18.62 10.01 14.96
N PHE A 38 -17.71 10.69 15.66
CA PHE A 38 -17.84 10.98 17.10
C PHE A 38 -18.43 12.36 17.42
N HIS A 39 -18.24 13.34 16.53
CA HIS A 39 -18.74 14.70 16.67
C HIS A 39 -19.59 15.05 15.43
N PRO A 40 -20.74 14.37 15.25
CA PRO A 40 -21.68 14.80 14.22
C PRO A 40 -22.08 16.26 14.47
N ALA A 41 -22.44 16.98 13.41
CA ALA A 41 -22.99 18.33 13.53
C ALA A 41 -24.17 18.34 14.53
N ALA A 42 -24.43 19.47 15.19
CA ALA A 42 -25.39 19.55 16.30
C ALA A 42 -26.78 18.95 15.99
N ASP A 43 -27.19 18.98 14.72
CA ASP A 43 -28.47 18.46 14.24
C ASP A 43 -28.38 17.12 13.48
N ALA A 44 -27.18 16.54 13.37
CA ALA A 44 -26.97 15.29 12.67
C ALA A 44 -27.26 14.09 13.58
N PRO A 45 -27.88 13.02 13.06
CA PRO A 45 -28.11 11.80 13.81
C PRO A 45 -26.78 11.20 14.29
N LYS A 46 -26.83 10.46 15.41
CA LYS A 46 -25.68 9.66 15.87
C LYS A 46 -25.27 8.70 14.76
N ALA A 47 -23.97 8.44 14.66
CA ALA A 47 -23.41 7.48 13.72
C ALA A 47 -24.16 6.15 13.74
N GLY A 48 -24.77 5.79 12.61
CA GLY A 48 -25.42 4.52 12.39
C GLY A 48 -24.44 3.44 11.94
N LEU A 49 -24.99 2.26 11.64
CA LEU A 49 -24.19 1.13 11.17
C LEU A 49 -23.46 1.44 9.85
N SER A 50 -24.09 2.20 8.95
CA SER A 50 -23.51 2.64 7.68
C SER A 50 -22.19 3.39 7.87
N GLU A 51 -22.13 4.34 8.80
CA GLU A 51 -20.95 5.17 9.06
C GLU A 51 -19.81 4.34 9.64
N TRP A 52 -20.11 3.37 10.51
CA TRP A 52 -19.11 2.41 11.03
C TRP A 52 -18.59 1.48 9.94
N LEU A 53 -19.44 1.06 9.01
CA LEU A 53 -19.04 0.25 7.85
C LEU A 53 -18.17 1.05 6.87
N MET A 54 -18.49 2.33 6.64
CA MET A 54 -17.65 3.24 5.85
C MET A 54 -16.29 3.48 6.52
N LEU A 55 -16.25 3.68 7.85
CA LEU A 55 -15.00 3.72 8.60
C LEU A 55 -14.20 2.42 8.41
N THR A 56 -14.87 1.28 8.49
CA THR A 56 -14.23 -0.02 8.29
C THR A 56 -13.64 -0.13 6.89
N SER A 57 -14.42 0.20 5.84
CA SER A 57 -13.95 0.27 4.44
C SER A 57 -12.71 1.14 4.29
N PHE A 58 -12.69 2.31 4.94
CA PHE A 58 -11.55 3.22 4.94
C PHE A 58 -10.32 2.57 5.59
N ILE A 59 -10.46 2.05 6.81
CA ILE A 59 -9.33 1.50 7.59
C ILE A 59 -8.74 0.27 6.90
N VAL A 60 -9.57 -0.66 6.42
CA VAL A 60 -9.07 -1.85 5.73
C VAL A 60 -8.41 -1.50 4.40
N THR A 61 -8.81 -0.39 3.77
CA THR A 61 -8.19 0.08 2.53
C THR A 61 -6.87 0.79 2.83
N ILE A 62 -6.82 1.72 3.78
CA ILE A 62 -5.63 2.55 4.01
C ILE A 62 -4.42 1.74 4.49
N ILE A 63 -4.63 0.61 5.16
CA ILE A 63 -3.55 -0.26 5.66
C ILE A 63 -2.62 -0.74 4.52
N PRO A 64 -3.10 -1.48 3.49
CA PRO A 64 -2.24 -1.94 2.41
C PRO A 64 -1.66 -0.78 1.57
N PHE A 65 -2.39 0.34 1.40
CA PHE A 65 -1.85 1.54 0.75
C PHE A 65 -0.65 2.10 1.51
N TYR A 66 -0.83 2.35 2.81
CA TYR A 66 0.22 2.90 3.66
C TYR A 66 1.44 1.98 3.75
N HIS A 67 1.19 0.70 4.01
CA HIS A 67 2.24 -0.30 4.09
C HIS A 67 2.94 -0.49 2.75
N GLY A 68 2.19 -0.54 1.66
CA GLY A 68 2.69 -0.79 0.31
C GLY A 68 3.57 0.35 -0.19
N ALA A 69 3.13 1.60 -0.01
CA ALA A 69 3.89 2.80 -0.35
C ALA A 69 5.22 2.87 0.41
N ASN A 70 5.20 2.69 1.74
CA ASN A 70 6.42 2.73 2.54
C ASN A 70 7.39 1.62 2.16
N ARG A 71 6.88 0.39 2.02
CA ARG A 71 7.70 -0.76 1.61
C ARG A 71 8.28 -0.58 0.21
N TYR A 72 7.52 -0.03 -0.72
CA TYR A 72 8.00 0.29 -2.07
C TYR A 72 9.16 1.28 -2.02
N LEU A 73 9.01 2.37 -1.26
CA LEU A 73 10.04 3.39 -1.13
C LEU A 73 11.33 2.80 -0.52
N ASP A 74 11.20 1.97 0.51
CA ASP A 74 12.34 1.31 1.15
C ASP A 74 13.02 0.30 0.21
N ALA A 75 12.23 -0.54 -0.48
CA ALA A 75 12.73 -1.50 -1.47
C ALA A 75 13.52 -0.81 -2.60
N THR A 76 13.04 0.35 -3.03
CA THR A 76 13.52 1.04 -4.24
C THR A 76 14.66 2.00 -3.97
N TYR A 77 14.66 2.68 -2.82
CA TYR A 77 15.55 3.81 -2.57
C TYR A 77 16.47 3.62 -1.36
N VAL A 78 16.19 2.67 -0.46
CA VAL A 78 16.96 2.44 0.77
C VAL A 78 17.73 1.13 0.72
N THR A 79 17.05 0.01 0.47
CA THR A 79 17.63 -1.34 0.47
C THR A 79 18.25 -1.71 -0.87
N GLY A 80 17.78 -1.11 -1.96
CA GLY A 80 18.28 -1.40 -3.31
C GLY A 80 17.77 -2.72 -3.90
N GLU A 81 16.75 -3.34 -3.29
CA GLU A 81 16.05 -4.50 -3.86
C GLU A 81 15.46 -4.20 -5.25
N ARG A 82 15.11 -2.94 -5.49
CA ARG A 82 14.69 -2.44 -6.81
C ARG A 82 15.58 -1.27 -7.24
N SER A 83 15.93 -1.22 -8.52
CA SER A 83 16.67 -0.09 -9.08
C SER A 83 15.71 0.91 -9.71
N ALA A 84 15.80 2.17 -9.28
CA ALA A 84 15.03 3.29 -9.83
C ALA A 84 15.79 4.04 -10.93
N LYS A 85 15.06 4.53 -11.93
CA LYS A 85 15.59 5.46 -12.94
C LYS A 85 15.83 6.86 -12.35
N HIS A 86 16.64 7.67 -13.03
CA HIS A 86 16.81 9.06 -12.64
C HIS A 86 15.47 9.81 -12.66
N GLY A 87 15.19 10.58 -11.62
CA GLY A 87 13.92 11.33 -11.48
C GLY A 87 12.71 10.51 -10.99
N ALA A 88 12.81 9.18 -10.90
CA ALA A 88 11.72 8.31 -10.41
C ALA A 88 11.20 8.74 -9.02
N LEU A 89 12.11 9.12 -8.13
CA LEU A 89 11.77 9.53 -6.75
C LEU A 89 10.83 10.75 -6.72
N MET A 90 10.99 11.69 -7.66
CA MET A 90 10.12 12.86 -7.74
C MET A 90 8.71 12.49 -8.21
N LEU A 91 8.61 11.55 -9.15
CA LEU A 91 7.31 11.06 -9.62
C LEU A 91 6.58 10.28 -8.51
N ASP A 92 7.31 9.43 -7.78
CA ASP A 92 6.77 8.71 -6.63
C ASP A 92 6.33 9.68 -5.53
N PHE A 93 7.09 10.75 -5.28
CA PHE A 93 6.71 11.81 -4.35
C PHE A 93 5.37 12.45 -4.72
N ILE A 94 5.23 12.88 -5.98
CA ILE A 94 4.00 13.53 -6.47
C ILE A 94 2.83 12.56 -6.39
N ALA A 95 3.03 11.30 -6.81
CA ALA A 95 1.98 10.31 -6.79
C ALA A 95 1.49 10.00 -5.37
N LEU A 96 2.39 9.72 -4.43
CA LEU A 96 2.03 9.43 -3.04
C LEU A 96 1.44 10.65 -2.32
N PHE A 97 1.87 11.86 -2.66
CA PHE A 97 1.26 13.07 -2.14
C PHE A 97 -0.20 13.24 -2.62
N LEU A 98 -0.45 13.03 -3.92
CA LEU A 98 -1.80 13.06 -4.49
C LEU A 98 -2.69 11.96 -3.91
N GLU A 99 -2.15 10.76 -3.71
CA GLU A 99 -2.84 9.67 -3.03
C GLU A 99 -3.22 10.05 -1.59
N GLY A 100 -2.29 10.67 -0.83
CA GLY A 100 -2.58 11.22 0.49
C GLY A 100 -3.71 12.25 0.47
N ILE A 101 -3.72 13.15 -0.51
CA ILE A 101 -4.82 14.11 -0.69
C ILE A 101 -6.14 13.37 -0.94
N LEU A 102 -6.17 12.36 -1.81
CA LEU A 102 -7.37 11.57 -2.07
C LEU A 102 -7.88 10.86 -0.81
N LEU A 103 -6.98 10.29 0.01
CA LEU A 103 -7.34 9.71 1.32
C LEU A 103 -7.94 10.76 2.26
N PHE A 104 -7.37 11.96 2.32
CA PHE A 104 -7.90 13.05 3.13
C PHE A 104 -9.29 13.50 2.64
N VAL A 105 -9.45 13.69 1.32
CA VAL A 105 -10.73 14.05 0.70
C VAL A 105 -11.77 12.95 0.92
N LEU A 106 -11.38 11.68 0.90
CA LEU A 106 -12.25 10.56 1.24
C LEU A 106 -12.79 10.68 2.68
N GLY A 107 -11.91 10.97 3.65
CA GLY A 107 -12.32 11.31 5.02
C GLY A 107 -13.27 12.50 5.07
N LEU A 108 -13.05 13.50 4.20
CA LEU A 108 -13.92 14.67 4.03
C LEU A 108 -15.29 14.39 3.41
N PHE A 109 -15.60 13.17 2.99
CA PHE A 109 -16.93 12.80 2.51
C PHE A 109 -17.54 11.59 3.22
N ALA A 110 -17.04 11.23 4.40
CA ALA A 110 -17.54 10.09 5.19
C ALA A 110 -19.03 10.14 5.60
N SER A 111 -19.71 11.27 5.45
CA SER A 111 -21.15 11.41 5.71
C SER A 111 -22.02 11.26 4.46
N ASN A 112 -21.42 11.04 3.29
CA ASN A 112 -22.11 10.84 2.02
C ASN A 112 -21.56 9.58 1.36
N ALA A 113 -22.31 8.47 1.47
CA ALA A 113 -21.89 7.16 0.98
C ALA A 113 -21.53 7.18 -0.51
N THR A 114 -22.37 7.76 -1.37
CA THR A 114 -22.12 7.80 -2.81
C THR A 114 -20.82 8.52 -3.16
N ILE A 115 -20.60 9.72 -2.59
CA ILE A 115 -19.36 10.48 -2.86
C ILE A 115 -18.15 9.75 -2.25
N PHE A 116 -18.26 9.25 -1.02
CA PHE A 116 -17.21 8.48 -0.37
C PHE A 116 -16.76 7.29 -1.22
N TYR A 117 -17.69 6.43 -1.63
CA TYR A 117 -17.36 5.24 -2.40
C TYR A 117 -16.91 5.57 -3.83
N THR A 118 -17.38 6.68 -4.40
CA THR A 118 -16.84 7.18 -5.68
C THR A 118 -15.38 7.59 -5.56
N ILE A 119 -15.01 8.33 -4.50
CA ILE A 119 -13.62 8.71 -4.26
C ILE A 119 -12.77 7.48 -3.93
N LEU A 120 -13.30 6.52 -3.19
CA LEU A 120 -12.62 5.25 -2.90
C LEU A 120 -12.35 4.46 -4.19
N GLY A 121 -13.32 4.41 -5.11
CA GLY A 121 -13.13 3.84 -6.44
C GLY A 121 -12.04 4.57 -7.23
N ALA A 122 -12.04 5.91 -7.20
CA ALA A 122 -10.99 6.71 -7.84
C ALA A 122 -9.60 6.45 -7.23
N LEU A 123 -9.52 6.25 -5.91
CA LEU A 123 -8.27 5.88 -5.22
C LEU A 123 -7.74 4.54 -5.72
N PHE A 124 -8.60 3.53 -5.93
CA PHE A 124 -8.17 2.25 -6.51
C PHE A 124 -7.69 2.39 -7.96
N VAL A 125 -8.32 3.23 -8.77
CA VAL A 125 -7.81 3.54 -10.13
C VAL A 125 -6.45 4.23 -10.05
N PHE A 126 -6.28 5.16 -9.12
CA PHE A 126 -5.03 5.86 -8.90
C PHE A 126 -3.90 4.89 -8.51
N ASP A 127 -4.18 3.95 -7.61
CA ASP A 127 -3.23 2.88 -7.22
C ASP A 127 -2.81 2.03 -8.42
N ALA A 128 -3.77 1.58 -9.24
CA ALA A 128 -3.48 0.81 -10.44
C ALA A 128 -2.62 1.61 -11.45
N ALA A 129 -2.88 2.91 -11.59
CA ALA A 129 -2.08 3.80 -12.42
C ALA A 129 -0.67 3.99 -11.86
N TRP A 130 -0.54 4.12 -10.54
CA TRP A 130 0.75 4.20 -9.85
C TRP A 130 1.56 2.91 -10.04
N VAL A 131 0.94 1.74 -9.93
CA VAL A 131 1.58 0.45 -10.28
C VAL A 131 2.11 0.46 -11.73
N GLY A 132 1.37 1.03 -12.67
CA GLY A 132 1.84 1.24 -14.05
C GLY A 132 3.03 2.19 -14.14
N LEU A 133 2.99 3.31 -13.39
CA LEU A 133 4.06 4.29 -13.32
C LEU A 133 5.35 3.69 -12.75
N THR A 134 5.27 2.94 -11.65
CA THR A 134 6.43 2.31 -11.01
C THR A 134 7.14 1.33 -11.95
N ARG A 135 6.39 0.61 -12.79
CA ARG A 135 6.98 -0.24 -13.85
C ARG A 135 7.75 0.58 -14.88
N LEU A 136 7.30 1.78 -15.22
CA LEU A 136 7.99 2.67 -16.16
C LEU A 136 9.24 3.31 -15.53
N THR A 137 9.26 3.49 -14.22
CA THR A 137 10.34 4.17 -13.49
C THR A 137 11.35 3.23 -12.84
N THR A 138 11.12 1.92 -12.82
CA THR A 138 12.05 0.91 -12.30
C THR A 138 12.67 0.06 -13.42
N ASN A 139 13.88 -0.50 -13.18
CA ASN A 139 14.54 -1.43 -14.11
C ASN A 139 14.52 -2.89 -13.61
N GLY A 140 13.62 -3.23 -12.67
CA GLY A 140 13.61 -4.54 -12.02
C GLY A 140 13.12 -5.68 -12.93
N ASN A 141 13.61 -6.89 -12.66
CA ASN A 141 13.14 -8.14 -13.25
C ASN A 141 11.83 -8.66 -12.62
N GLU A 142 11.08 -7.81 -11.93
CA GLU A 142 9.81 -8.25 -11.36
C GLU A 142 8.89 -8.72 -12.48
N SER A 143 8.23 -9.86 -12.22
CA SER A 143 7.38 -10.47 -13.22
C SER A 143 6.26 -9.50 -13.60
N VAL A 144 6.11 -9.25 -14.90
CA VAL A 144 5.00 -8.44 -15.44
C VAL A 144 3.66 -8.95 -14.92
N ALA A 145 3.55 -10.27 -14.69
CA ALA A 145 2.38 -10.91 -14.13
C ALA A 145 2.04 -10.40 -12.72
N SER A 146 3.02 -10.11 -11.86
CA SER A 146 2.78 -9.58 -10.51
C SER A 146 2.16 -8.19 -10.56
N TYR A 147 2.71 -7.29 -11.38
CA TYR A 147 2.15 -5.94 -11.57
C TYR A 147 0.74 -5.97 -12.17
N VAL A 148 0.51 -6.82 -13.17
CA VAL A 148 -0.81 -6.96 -13.81
C VAL A 148 -1.83 -7.52 -12.82
N LYS A 149 -1.46 -8.47 -11.97
CA LYS A 149 -2.33 -9.00 -10.91
C LYS A 149 -2.73 -7.89 -9.93
N TRP A 150 -1.75 -7.12 -9.43
CA TRP A 150 -2.01 -6.03 -8.49
C TRP A 150 -2.91 -4.94 -9.12
N ALA A 151 -2.55 -4.43 -10.29
CA ALA A 151 -3.35 -3.44 -10.99
C ALA A 151 -4.76 -3.95 -11.32
N GLY A 152 -4.88 -5.22 -11.74
CA GLY A 152 -6.15 -5.85 -12.10
C GLY A 152 -7.13 -5.90 -10.92
N VAL A 153 -6.66 -6.28 -9.73
CA VAL A 153 -7.48 -6.31 -8.51
C VAL A 153 -8.04 -4.94 -8.18
N ASN A 154 -7.19 -3.92 -8.26
CA ASN A 154 -7.58 -2.55 -8.01
C ASN A 154 -8.61 -2.04 -9.01
N VAL A 155 -8.42 -2.31 -10.30
CA VAL A 155 -9.41 -1.94 -11.33
C VAL A 155 -10.74 -2.65 -11.10
N VAL A 156 -10.73 -3.95 -10.80
CA VAL A 156 -11.97 -4.70 -10.50
C VAL A 156 -12.66 -4.13 -9.26
N ALA A 157 -11.91 -3.86 -8.19
CA ALA A 157 -12.46 -3.24 -6.97
C ALA A 157 -13.01 -1.83 -7.25
N ALA A 158 -12.32 -1.02 -8.04
CA ALA A 158 -12.76 0.32 -8.43
C ALA A 158 -14.12 0.28 -9.14
N LEU A 159 -14.23 -0.60 -10.15
CA LEU A 159 -15.46 -0.79 -10.93
C LEU A 159 -16.59 -1.33 -10.05
N ALA A 160 -16.31 -2.30 -9.19
CA ALA A 160 -17.30 -2.89 -8.30
C ALA A 160 -17.83 -1.86 -7.28
N VAL A 161 -16.93 -1.10 -6.63
CA VAL A 161 -17.30 -0.10 -5.62
C VAL A 161 -18.05 1.07 -6.25
N THR A 162 -17.52 1.64 -7.33
CA THR A 162 -18.16 2.75 -8.04
C THR A 162 -19.47 2.30 -8.67
N GLY A 163 -19.50 1.14 -9.32
CA GLY A 163 -20.72 0.61 -9.93
C GLY A 163 -21.83 0.44 -8.88
N ALA A 164 -21.51 -0.23 -7.76
CA ALA A 164 -22.47 -0.46 -6.69
C ALA A 164 -22.99 0.84 -6.05
N SER A 165 -22.12 1.85 -5.82
CA SER A 165 -22.50 3.11 -5.17
C SER A 165 -23.41 4.01 -6.01
N TRP A 166 -23.49 3.76 -7.31
CA TRP A 166 -24.37 4.48 -8.25
C TRP A 166 -25.60 3.65 -8.66
N THR A 167 -25.77 2.44 -8.12
CA THR A 167 -26.96 1.62 -8.36
C THR A 167 -28.06 1.90 -7.35
N THR A 168 -29.32 1.72 -7.76
CA THR A 168 -30.48 1.70 -6.85
C THR A 168 -30.81 0.28 -6.36
N PHE A 169 -29.89 -0.68 -6.56
CA PHE A 169 -30.10 -2.09 -6.22
C PHE A 169 -30.23 -2.28 -4.70
N PHE A 170 -29.48 -1.51 -3.92
CA PHE A 170 -29.53 -1.56 -2.46
C PHE A 170 -30.69 -0.69 -1.94
N LYS A 171 -31.63 -1.34 -1.26
CA LYS A 171 -32.82 -0.66 -0.71
C LYS A 171 -32.54 0.18 0.53
N THR A 172 -31.41 -0.07 1.22
CA THR A 172 -31.04 0.65 2.43
C THR A 172 -29.54 0.99 2.44
N PRO A 173 -29.13 2.12 3.04
CA PRO A 173 -27.72 2.53 3.11
C PRO A 173 -26.83 1.50 3.82
N GLU A 174 -27.36 0.79 4.82
CA GLU A 174 -26.59 -0.20 5.58
C GLU A 174 -26.24 -1.42 4.73
N ARG A 175 -27.16 -1.84 3.84
CA ARG A 175 -26.91 -2.98 2.92
C ARG A 175 -25.88 -2.61 1.86
N GLU A 176 -25.97 -1.40 1.33
CA GLU A 176 -24.98 -0.85 0.39
C GLU A 176 -23.60 -0.78 1.06
N ALA A 177 -23.50 -0.12 2.22
CA ALA A 177 -22.26 0.01 2.97
C ALA A 177 -21.68 -1.37 3.32
N ALA A 178 -22.50 -2.33 3.78
CA ALA A 178 -22.03 -3.68 4.12
C ALA A 178 -21.45 -4.40 2.91
N PHE A 179 -22.13 -4.35 1.77
CA PHE A 179 -21.64 -4.95 0.53
C PHE A 179 -20.31 -4.32 0.08
N LEU A 180 -20.21 -2.99 0.12
CA LEU A 180 -19.01 -2.25 -0.25
C LEU A 180 -17.84 -2.51 0.73
N THR A 181 -18.12 -2.62 2.03
CA THR A 181 -17.12 -3.04 3.04
C THR A 181 -16.60 -4.44 2.77
N ILE A 182 -17.49 -5.39 2.43
CA ILE A 182 -17.08 -6.74 2.07
C ILE A 182 -16.12 -6.73 0.88
N ILE A 183 -16.40 -5.94 -0.17
CA ILE A 183 -15.48 -5.78 -1.32
C ILE A 183 -14.12 -5.24 -0.85
N CYS A 184 -14.09 -4.20 -0.01
CA CYS A 184 -12.85 -3.62 0.50
C CYS A 184 -12.02 -4.63 1.30
N VAL A 185 -12.67 -5.40 2.18
CA VAL A 185 -12.02 -6.46 2.97
C VAL A 185 -11.45 -7.53 2.06
N PHE A 186 -12.23 -8.05 1.12
CA PHE A 186 -11.75 -9.08 0.19
C PHE A 186 -10.59 -8.58 -0.67
N ARG A 187 -10.67 -7.35 -1.18
CA ARG A 187 -9.57 -6.70 -1.92
C ARG A 187 -8.31 -6.67 -1.07
N THR A 188 -8.39 -6.19 0.17
CA THR A 188 -7.21 -6.09 1.06
C THR A 188 -6.63 -7.47 1.41
N VAL A 189 -7.46 -8.47 1.69
CA VAL A 189 -6.99 -9.84 1.94
C VAL A 189 -6.29 -10.39 0.70
N TYR A 190 -6.90 -10.22 -0.47
CA TYR A 190 -6.33 -10.70 -1.73
C TYR A 190 -5.01 -10.00 -2.08
N ASP A 191 -4.92 -8.69 -1.82
CA ASP A 191 -3.71 -7.89 -2.01
C ASP A 191 -2.54 -8.47 -1.20
N TYR A 192 -2.71 -8.60 0.13
CA TYR A 192 -1.69 -9.23 0.98
C TYR A 192 -1.36 -10.66 0.57
N TYR A 193 -2.35 -11.46 0.20
CA TYR A 193 -2.14 -12.84 -0.25
C TYR A 193 -1.29 -12.90 -1.54
N SER A 194 -1.57 -12.02 -2.50
CA SER A 194 -0.97 -12.07 -3.84
C SER A 194 0.44 -11.51 -3.88
N VAL A 195 0.76 -10.56 -3.00
CA VAL A 195 2.08 -9.90 -2.95
C VAL A 195 2.73 -10.05 -1.57
N TRP A 196 2.47 -11.18 -0.88
CA TRP A 196 3.02 -11.43 0.47
C TRP A 196 4.53 -11.25 0.56
N SER A 197 5.29 -11.77 -0.42
CA SER A 197 6.75 -11.66 -0.46
C SER A 197 7.26 -10.22 -0.64
N PHE A 198 6.44 -9.32 -1.17
CA PHE A 198 6.79 -7.91 -1.25
C PHE A 198 6.68 -7.24 0.13
N TYR A 199 5.57 -7.49 0.84
CA TYR A 199 5.35 -6.99 2.20
C TYR A 199 6.29 -7.61 3.23
N TYR A 200 6.54 -8.91 3.12
CA TYR A 200 7.34 -9.71 4.02
C TYR A 200 8.40 -10.46 3.20
N PRO A 201 9.49 -9.78 2.79
CA PRO A 201 10.57 -10.44 2.06
C PRO A 201 11.16 -11.57 2.91
N PRO A 202 11.47 -12.74 2.32
CA PRO A 202 12.11 -13.83 3.05
C PRO A 202 13.49 -13.42 3.58
N ASP A 203 13.82 -13.88 4.78
CA ASP A 203 15.13 -13.66 5.41
C ASP A 203 16.22 -14.35 4.56
N ALA A 204 16.99 -13.59 3.78
CA ALA A 204 18.04 -14.11 2.91
C ALA A 204 19.02 -15.05 3.64
N ASP A 205 19.31 -14.76 4.91
CA ASP A 205 20.23 -15.55 5.74
C ASP A 205 19.61 -16.86 6.28
N LYS A 206 18.29 -16.90 6.52
CA LYS A 206 17.64 -18.13 7.02
C LYS A 206 17.40 -19.13 5.91
N ASP A 207 17.12 -18.68 4.69
CA ASP A 207 17.03 -19.59 3.55
C ASP A 207 18.40 -20.21 3.24
N LEU A 208 19.49 -19.43 3.32
CA LEU A 208 20.85 -19.97 3.21
C LEU A 208 21.16 -21.01 4.31
N MET A 209 20.66 -20.82 5.54
CA MET A 209 20.85 -21.80 6.62
C MET A 209 19.93 -23.03 6.51
N MET A 210 18.73 -22.92 5.95
CA MET A 210 17.85 -24.07 5.73
C MET A 210 18.29 -24.97 4.58
N PHE A 211 19.03 -24.44 3.59
CA PHE A 211 19.61 -25.23 2.48
C PHE A 211 21.08 -25.60 2.68
N ALA A 212 21.77 -24.99 3.65
CA ALA A 212 23.06 -25.48 4.13
C ALA A 212 22.85 -26.71 5.04
N ALA A 213 22.41 -27.84 4.46
CA ALA A 213 22.62 -29.12 5.11
C ALA A 213 24.11 -29.22 5.51
N PRO A 214 24.43 -29.68 6.74
CA PRO A 214 25.82 -29.84 7.14
C PRO A 214 26.51 -30.66 6.06
N ARG A 215 27.52 -30.07 5.40
CA ARG A 215 28.30 -30.82 4.42
C ARG A 215 28.78 -32.08 5.14
N PRO A 216 28.56 -33.28 4.58
CA PRO A 216 29.12 -34.50 5.17
C PRO A 216 30.59 -34.23 5.41
N ALA A 217 31.07 -34.54 6.62
CA ALA A 217 32.47 -34.36 6.97
C ALA A 217 33.31 -34.93 5.84
N MET A 218 34.14 -34.09 5.21
CA MET A 218 35.07 -34.54 4.19
C MET A 218 35.93 -35.62 4.87
N PRO A 219 35.99 -36.85 4.31
CA PRO A 219 36.88 -37.85 4.85
C PRO A 219 38.29 -37.27 4.90
N ASP A 220 38.97 -37.44 6.03
CA ASP A 220 40.33 -36.98 6.23
C ASP A 220 41.18 -37.39 5.02
N LEU A 221 41.64 -36.40 4.26
CA LEU A 221 42.55 -36.68 3.16
C LEU A 221 43.79 -37.31 3.78
N PRO A 222 44.26 -38.46 3.25
CA PRO A 222 45.45 -39.12 3.77
C PRO A 222 46.59 -38.10 3.78
N SER A 223 47.17 -37.88 4.95
CA SER A 223 48.35 -37.04 5.12
C SER A 223 49.39 -37.53 4.12
N GLN A 224 49.72 -36.72 3.12
CA GLN A 224 50.85 -37.01 2.26
C GLN A 224 52.09 -36.99 3.17
N GLY A 225 52.60 -38.18 3.46
CA GLY A 225 53.87 -38.36 4.13
C GLY A 225 54.95 -37.77 3.23
N ASN A 226 55.70 -36.81 3.77
CA ASN A 226 56.97 -36.40 3.21
C ASN A 226 57.98 -37.49 3.55
N ASP A 227 58.29 -38.32 2.55
CA ASP A 227 59.55 -39.08 2.50
C ASP A 227 60.66 -38.20 1.88
#